data_AF-A0AAW4EKV7-F1
#
_entry.id   AF-A0AAW4EKV7-F1
#
_cell.length_a   1.000
_cell.length_b   1.000
_cell.length_c   1.000
_cell.angle_alpha   90.00
_cell.angle_beta   90.00
_cell.angle_gamma   90.00
#
_symmetry.space_group_name_H-M   'P 1'
#
loop_
_entity.id
_entity.type
_entity.pdbx_description
1 polymer ?
#
loop_
_entity_poly.entity_id
_entity_poly.type
_entity_poly.pdbx_seq_one_letter_code
_entity_poly.pdbx_strand_id
1 'polypeptide(L)'
;MLLGLAALLSSCATPFQRPSAEKFRLDIFDNADARRFEITLTSLDMRAMCVSAENWPNDIGGFDVSQEATYLQVDAKALAPSSIFSSIYCPGGCGEHRISPKATLRRTINYATFGDPGTIAASPSKVLHFVATPYYCR
;
A
#
# COMPACT_ATOMS: atom_id res chain seq x y z
N MET A 1 -11.15 -8.80 55.52
CA MET A 1 -11.12 -7.48 54.83
C MET A 1 -10.08 -7.59 53.72
N LEU A 2 -10.49 -8.02 52.52
CA LEU A 2 -9.61 -8.20 51.36
C LEU A 2 -9.80 -6.99 50.43
N LEU A 3 -8.82 -6.09 50.41
CA LEU A 3 -8.76 -5.00 49.43
C LEU A 3 -8.27 -5.56 48.09
N GLY A 4 -9.18 -5.71 47.14
CA GLY A 4 -8.88 -6.01 45.75
C GLY A 4 -8.40 -4.75 45.03
N LEU A 5 -7.14 -4.71 44.62
CA LEU A 5 -6.57 -3.67 43.77
C LEU A 5 -6.71 -4.12 42.30
N ALA A 6 -7.80 -3.75 41.64
CA ALA A 6 -7.96 -3.95 40.20
C ALA A 6 -7.23 -2.82 39.45
N ALA A 7 -5.99 -3.08 39.03
CA ALA A 7 -5.25 -2.18 38.15
C ALA A 7 -5.88 -2.25 36.73
N LEU A 8 -6.63 -1.22 36.37
CA LEU A 8 -7.13 -0.97 35.03
C LEU A 8 -5.93 -0.69 34.10
N LEU A 9 -5.47 -1.71 33.37
CA LEU A 9 -4.53 -1.54 32.26
C LEU A 9 -5.28 -0.88 31.09
N SER A 10 -5.35 0.46 31.10
CA SER A 10 -5.81 1.25 29.97
C SER A 10 -4.78 1.15 28.85
N SER A 11 -4.99 0.22 27.91
CA SER A 11 -4.15 0.14 26.71
C SER A 11 -4.45 1.35 25.83
N CYS A 12 -3.66 2.42 25.95
CA CYS A 12 -3.73 3.58 25.08
C CYS A 12 -3.15 3.21 23.72
N ALA A 13 -3.96 2.64 22.83
CA ALA A 13 -3.65 2.62 21.41
C ALA A 13 -3.66 4.06 20.89
N THR A 14 -2.49 4.70 20.79
CA THR A 14 -2.37 6.01 20.15
C THR A 14 -2.77 5.87 18.68
N PRO A 15 -3.78 6.62 18.21
CA PRO A 15 -4.21 6.53 16.82
C PRO A 15 -3.08 6.99 15.91
N PHE A 16 -2.83 6.25 14.83
CA PHE A 16 -1.86 6.65 13.81
C PHE A 16 -2.27 8.01 13.24
N GLN A 17 -1.41 9.01 13.40
CA GLN A 17 -1.65 10.32 12.81
C GLN A 17 -1.39 10.22 11.30
N ARG A 18 -2.41 10.52 10.49
CA ARG A 18 -2.28 10.51 9.03
C ARG A 18 -1.96 11.91 8.49
N PRO A 19 -1.07 12.03 7.49
CA PRO A 19 -0.94 13.26 6.71
C PRO A 19 -2.22 13.53 5.93
N SER A 20 -2.56 14.80 5.76
CA SER A 20 -3.60 15.23 4.82
C SER A 20 -3.13 15.02 3.37
N ALA A 21 -4.07 14.98 2.43
CA ALA A 21 -3.79 14.58 1.04
C ALA A 21 -2.78 15.50 0.33
N GLU A 22 -2.69 16.77 0.70
CA GLU A 22 -1.74 17.74 0.16
C GLU A 22 -0.29 17.55 0.64
N LYS A 23 -0.07 16.65 1.61
CA LYS A 23 1.26 16.39 2.20
C LYS A 23 2.00 15.26 1.53
N PHE A 24 1.39 14.57 0.59
CA PHE A 24 2.04 13.54 -0.22
C PHE A 24 1.46 13.54 -1.62
N ARG A 25 2.17 12.90 -2.55
CA ARG A 25 1.69 12.66 -3.90
C ARG A 25 1.92 11.21 -4.29
N LEU A 26 0.89 10.58 -4.82
CA LEU A 26 0.97 9.27 -5.43
C LEU A 26 0.94 9.43 -6.94
N ASP A 27 2.03 9.09 -7.60
CA ASP A 27 2.15 9.06 -9.05
C ASP A 27 2.15 7.60 -9.51
N ILE A 28 1.30 7.28 -10.48
CA ILE A 28 1.18 5.95 -11.10
C ILE A 28 1.45 6.12 -12.59
N PHE A 29 2.50 5.48 -13.07
CA PHE A 29 2.86 5.48 -14.50
C PHE A 29 2.66 4.09 -15.10
N ASP A 30 1.95 4.03 -16.21
CA ASP A 30 1.70 2.81 -16.96
C ASP A 30 2.85 2.54 -17.95
N ASN A 31 3.70 1.54 -17.67
CA ASN A 31 4.81 1.15 -18.52
C ASN A 31 4.49 -0.17 -19.23
N ALA A 32 3.75 -0.07 -20.34
CA ALA A 32 3.29 -1.23 -21.11
C ALA A 32 4.44 -2.06 -21.69
N ASP A 33 5.53 -1.44 -22.12
CA ASP A 33 6.71 -2.13 -22.64
C ASP A 33 7.37 -3.00 -21.56
N ALA A 34 7.46 -2.48 -20.34
CA ALA A 34 7.97 -3.23 -19.19
C ALA A 34 6.89 -4.07 -18.48
N ARG A 35 5.65 -4.06 -18.97
CA ARG A 35 4.48 -4.81 -18.47
C ARG A 35 4.19 -4.61 -16.98
N ARG A 36 4.27 -3.36 -16.53
CA ARG A 36 4.11 -3.00 -15.12
C ARG A 36 3.65 -1.56 -14.95
N PHE A 37 3.05 -1.30 -13.80
CA PHE A 37 2.85 0.06 -13.29
C PHE A 37 4.04 0.45 -12.43
N GLU A 38 4.53 1.67 -12.58
CA GLU A 38 5.53 2.28 -11.71
C GLU A 38 4.80 3.15 -10.68
N ILE A 39 4.97 2.83 -9.41
CA ILE A 39 4.28 3.46 -8.29
C ILE A 39 5.28 4.30 -7.52
N THR A 40 4.99 5.59 -7.41
CA THR A 40 5.86 6.56 -6.76
C THR A 40 5.07 7.32 -5.70
N LEU A 41 5.43 7.13 -4.43
CA LEU A 41 4.87 7.88 -3.31
C LEU A 41 5.91 8.89 -2.83
N THR A 42 5.62 10.18 -3.02
CA THR A 42 6.51 11.27 -2.63
C THR A 42 5.95 11.98 -1.40
N SER A 43 6.76 12.08 -0.35
CA SER A 43 6.46 12.94 0.80
C SER A 43 6.67 14.39 0.41
N LEU A 44 5.68 15.24 0.71
CA LEU A 44 5.75 16.69 0.59
C LEU A 44 5.83 17.36 1.96
N ASP A 45 5.96 16.60 3.04
CA ASP A 45 6.07 17.10 4.42
C ASP A 45 7.52 17.09 4.92
N MET A 46 7.76 17.77 6.04
CA MET A 46 9.02 17.79 6.78
C MET A 46 9.11 16.67 7.82
N ARG A 47 7.99 16.02 8.13
CA ARG A 47 7.96 14.81 8.97
C ARG A 47 8.15 13.56 8.13
N ALA A 48 8.80 12.55 8.71
CA ALA A 48 8.90 11.23 8.09
C ALA A 48 7.51 10.58 8.01
N MET A 49 7.22 9.94 6.88
CA MET A 49 6.00 9.16 6.67
C MET A 49 6.34 7.68 6.58
N CYS A 50 5.41 6.84 6.95
CA CYS A 50 5.51 5.40 6.91
C CYS A 50 4.29 4.84 6.18
N VAL A 51 4.49 3.76 5.44
CA VAL A 51 3.43 2.95 4.82
C VAL A 51 3.59 1.53 5.31
N SER A 52 2.49 0.88 5.68
CA SER A 52 2.51 -0.54 6.07
C SER A 52 3.03 -1.37 4.90
N ALA A 53 3.93 -2.32 5.18
CA ALA A 53 4.42 -3.26 4.18
C ALA A 53 3.26 -4.08 3.57
N GLU A 54 2.18 -4.31 4.32
CA GLU A 54 1.01 -5.08 3.86
C GLU A 54 0.19 -4.33 2.80
N ASN A 55 0.22 -2.99 2.81
CA ASN A 55 -0.60 -2.16 1.93
C ASN A 55 0.25 -1.47 0.84
N TRP A 56 1.49 -1.92 0.66
CA TRP A 56 2.44 -1.37 -0.30
C TRP A 56 2.97 -2.50 -1.18
N PRO A 57 3.25 -2.27 -2.48
CA PRO A 57 3.73 -3.34 -3.33
C PRO A 57 5.08 -3.88 -2.84
N ASN A 58 5.24 -5.20 -2.88
CA ASN A 58 6.46 -5.88 -2.46
C ASN A 58 7.57 -5.76 -3.53
N ASP A 59 8.76 -6.28 -3.21
CA ASP A 59 9.95 -6.11 -4.06
C ASP A 59 9.88 -6.87 -5.39
N ILE A 60 9.01 -7.88 -5.51
CA ILE A 60 8.78 -8.59 -6.77
C ILE A 60 7.69 -7.95 -7.62
N GLY A 61 7.06 -6.87 -7.15
CA GLY A 61 6.06 -6.11 -7.88
C GLY A 61 4.65 -6.65 -7.78
N GLY A 62 4.27 -7.22 -6.63
CA GLY A 62 2.92 -7.68 -6.32
C GLY A 62 2.51 -7.29 -4.90
N PHE A 63 1.60 -8.06 -4.31
CA PHE A 63 1.17 -7.88 -2.93
C PHE A 63 1.28 -9.18 -2.15
N ASP A 64 1.75 -9.09 -0.90
CA ASP A 64 1.84 -10.26 -0.02
C ASP A 64 0.44 -10.67 0.47
N VAL A 65 -0.42 -9.68 0.76
CA VAL A 65 -1.81 -9.87 1.19
C VAL A 65 -2.81 -9.34 0.18
N SER A 66 -4.03 -9.87 0.25
CA SER A 66 -5.17 -9.39 -0.54
C SER A 66 -5.39 -7.88 -0.36
N GLN A 67 -5.67 -7.18 -1.46
CA GLN A 67 -5.88 -5.73 -1.49
C GLN A 67 -7.31 -5.41 -1.89
N GLU A 68 -8.22 -5.31 -0.92
CA GLU A 68 -9.66 -5.10 -1.21
C GLU A 68 -9.96 -3.81 -1.99
N ALA A 69 -9.15 -2.77 -1.80
CA ALA A 69 -9.34 -1.47 -2.45
C ALA A 69 -8.54 -1.31 -3.75
N THR A 70 -7.71 -2.29 -4.13
CA THR A 70 -6.87 -2.22 -5.34
C THR A 70 -7.47 -3.07 -6.44
N TYR A 71 -7.60 -2.50 -7.63
CA TYR A 71 -8.00 -3.25 -8.82
C TYR A 71 -7.46 -2.61 -10.09
N LEU A 72 -7.31 -3.41 -11.12
CA LEU A 72 -7.01 -2.94 -12.46
C LEU A 72 -8.30 -2.91 -13.28
N GLN A 73 -8.71 -1.73 -13.71
CA GLN A 73 -9.76 -1.60 -14.71
C GLN A 73 -9.13 -1.83 -16.09
N VAL A 74 -9.58 -2.84 -16.83
CA VAL A 74 -9.23 -3.08 -18.24
C VAL A 74 -10.52 -3.11 -19.04
N ASP A 75 -10.69 -2.16 -19.95
CA ASP A 75 -11.94 -1.93 -20.67
C ASP A 75 -13.13 -1.82 -19.68
N ALA A 76 -14.10 -2.74 -19.75
CA ALA A 76 -15.26 -2.78 -18.85
C ALA A 76 -15.10 -3.74 -17.64
N LYS A 77 -13.93 -4.35 -17.45
CA LYS A 77 -13.70 -5.38 -16.43
C LYS A 77 -12.75 -4.88 -15.34
N ALA A 78 -13.17 -5.03 -14.08
CA ALA A 78 -12.29 -4.86 -12.92
C ALA A 78 -11.60 -6.20 -12.59
N LEU A 79 -10.27 -6.18 -12.51
CA LEU A 79 -9.43 -7.31 -12.15
C LEU A 79 -8.83 -7.08 -10.78
N ALA A 80 -9.12 -7.99 -9.83
CA ALA A 80 -8.48 -7.96 -8.52
C ALA A 80 -7.03 -8.46 -8.63
N PRO A 81 -6.10 -7.92 -7.82
CA PRO A 81 -4.76 -8.46 -7.74
C PRO A 81 -4.80 -9.86 -7.10
N SER A 82 -4.03 -10.78 -7.64
CA SER A 82 -3.64 -12.00 -6.94
C SER A 82 -2.69 -11.65 -5.79
N SER A 83 -2.81 -12.38 -4.70
CA SER A 83 -1.90 -12.32 -3.55
C SER A 83 -1.48 -13.73 -3.15
N ILE A 84 -0.33 -13.84 -2.50
CA ILE A 84 0.16 -15.12 -1.98
C ILE A 84 -0.71 -15.57 -0.81
N PHE A 85 -1.14 -14.62 0.02
CA PHE A 85 -1.96 -14.88 1.19
C PHE A 85 -3.30 -14.13 1.10
N SER A 86 -4.38 -14.80 1.52
CA SER A 86 -5.69 -14.15 1.71
C SER A 86 -5.65 -13.17 2.88
N SER A 87 -4.87 -13.49 3.91
CA SER A 87 -4.52 -12.62 5.03
C SER A 87 -3.19 -13.08 5.63
N ILE A 88 -2.43 -12.15 6.20
CA ILE A 88 -1.30 -12.47 7.06
C ILE A 88 -1.64 -11.98 8.47
N TYR A 89 -1.38 -12.81 9.47
CA TYR A 89 -1.46 -12.38 10.87
C TYR A 89 -0.07 -11.96 11.35
N CYS A 90 0.18 -10.65 11.40
CA CYS A 90 1.38 -10.07 11.99
C CYS A 90 1.03 -9.34 13.29
N PRO A 91 1.19 -9.98 14.47
CA PRO A 91 1.04 -9.27 15.75
C PRO A 91 2.05 -8.11 15.82
N GLY A 92 1.54 -6.87 15.86
CA GLY A 92 2.37 -5.66 15.81
C GLY A 92 2.62 -5.08 14.41
N GLY A 93 2.06 -5.70 13.36
CA GLY A 93 2.20 -5.30 11.95
C GLY A 93 3.35 -6.01 11.24
N CYS A 94 3.30 -6.15 9.91
CA CYS A 94 4.37 -6.79 9.13
C CYS A 94 5.57 -5.87 8.83
N GLY A 95 5.76 -4.84 9.65
CA GLY A 95 6.74 -3.77 9.42
C GLY A 95 6.22 -2.65 8.52
N GLU A 96 7.10 -1.68 8.28
CA GLU A 96 6.76 -0.46 7.56
C GLU A 96 7.91 -0.01 6.64
N HIS A 97 7.53 0.61 5.53
CA HIS A 97 8.46 1.34 4.69
C HIS A 97 8.50 2.80 5.12
N ARG A 98 9.64 3.22 5.66
CA ARG A 98 9.88 4.62 6.04
C ARG A 98 10.25 5.46 4.81
N ILE A 99 9.58 6.60 4.69
CA ILE A 99 9.82 7.66 3.72
C ILE A 99 10.38 8.85 4.50
N SER A 100 11.66 9.15 4.27
CA SER A 100 12.30 10.34 4.83
C SER A 100 11.54 11.62 4.43
N PRO A 101 11.69 12.72 5.20
CA PRO A 101 11.13 14.01 4.82
C PRO A 101 11.51 14.39 3.39
N LYS A 102 10.53 14.88 2.61
CA LYS A 102 10.71 15.27 1.20
C LYS A 102 11.25 14.17 0.27
N ALA A 103 11.29 12.92 0.71
CA ALA A 103 11.81 11.81 -0.06
C ALA A 103 10.70 11.07 -0.81
N THR A 104 11.12 10.14 -1.65
CA THR A 104 10.25 9.35 -2.51
C THR A 104 10.48 7.86 -2.26
N LEU A 105 9.38 7.11 -2.15
CA LEU A 105 9.36 5.65 -2.14
C LEU A 105 8.84 5.17 -3.49
N ARG A 106 9.58 4.23 -4.12
CA ARG A 106 9.24 3.66 -5.42
C ARG A 106 9.04 2.17 -5.34
N ARG A 107 8.04 1.67 -6.05
CA ARG A 107 7.78 0.25 -6.30
C ARG A 107 7.14 0.06 -7.66
N THR A 108 6.93 -1.19 -8.03
CA THR A 108 6.20 -1.56 -9.24
C THR A 108 5.02 -2.45 -8.88
N ILE A 109 4.01 -2.50 -9.74
CA ILE A 109 2.98 -3.54 -9.73
C ILE A 109 2.96 -4.17 -11.12
N ASN A 110 3.31 -5.44 -11.22
CA ASN A 110 3.37 -6.15 -12.49
C ASN A 110 1.97 -6.47 -13.00
N TYR A 111 1.78 -6.48 -14.32
CA TYR A 111 0.49 -6.90 -14.89
C TYR A 111 0.13 -8.35 -14.53
N ALA A 112 1.15 -9.20 -14.35
CA ALA A 112 1.00 -10.59 -13.92
C ALA A 112 0.23 -10.74 -12.60
N THR A 113 0.22 -9.69 -11.77
CA THR A 113 -0.57 -9.66 -10.54
C THR A 113 -2.06 -9.71 -10.84
N PHE A 114 -2.53 -9.23 -11.99
CA PHE A 114 -3.98 -9.14 -12.32
C PHE A 114 -4.44 -10.17 -13.36
N GLY A 115 -3.52 -10.78 -14.10
CA GLY A 115 -3.83 -11.72 -15.17
C GLY A 115 -2.70 -11.83 -16.20
N ASP A 116 -3.06 -12.17 -17.44
CA ASP A 116 -2.08 -12.31 -18.52
C ASP A 116 -1.41 -10.97 -18.87
N PRO A 117 -0.08 -10.83 -18.71
CA PRO A 117 0.62 -9.57 -18.96
C PRO A 117 0.54 -9.09 -20.41
N GLY A 118 0.51 -10.01 -21.39
CA GLY A 118 0.46 -9.65 -22.81
C GLY A 118 -0.87 -9.00 -23.17
N THR A 119 -1.97 -9.59 -22.69
CA THR A 119 -3.34 -9.09 -22.87
C THR A 119 -3.51 -7.73 -22.21
N ILE A 120 -3.01 -7.56 -20.98
CA ILE A 120 -3.07 -6.27 -20.28
C ILE A 120 -2.23 -5.21 -21.00
N ALA A 121 -1.02 -5.54 -21.44
CA ALA A 121 -0.16 -4.60 -22.18
C ALA A 121 -0.78 -4.13 -23.50
N ALA A 122 -1.49 -5.02 -24.20
CA ALA A 122 -2.14 -4.71 -25.46
C ALA A 122 -3.42 -3.85 -25.30
N SER A 123 -3.99 -3.75 -24.10
CA SER A 123 -5.19 -2.94 -23.88
C SER A 123 -4.84 -1.44 -23.90
N PRO A 124 -5.49 -0.65 -24.79
CA PRO A 124 -5.32 0.79 -24.82
C PRO A 124 -6.11 1.50 -23.71
N SER A 125 -7.02 0.80 -23.04
CA SER A 125 -7.90 1.35 -22.01
C SER A 125 -7.73 0.58 -20.71
N LYS A 126 -6.66 0.91 -19.97
CA LYS A 126 -6.40 0.39 -18.64
C LYS A 126 -6.06 1.46 -17.64
N VAL A 127 -6.58 1.32 -16.42
CA VAL A 127 -6.35 2.25 -15.32
C VAL A 127 -6.16 1.42 -14.04
N LEU A 128 -5.01 1.57 -13.41
CA LEU A 128 -4.78 1.00 -12.09
C LEU A 128 -5.43 1.90 -11.03
N HIS A 129 -6.37 1.32 -10.28
CA HIS A 129 -6.93 1.92 -9.08
C HIS A 129 -6.14 1.41 -7.87
N PHE A 130 -5.23 2.24 -7.38
CA PHE A 130 -4.40 1.95 -6.21
C PHE A 130 -4.36 3.19 -5.31
N VAL A 131 -4.48 2.98 -3.99
CA VAL A 131 -4.47 4.06 -3.00
C VAL A 131 -3.40 3.78 -1.97
N ALA A 132 -2.50 4.74 -1.78
CA ALA A 132 -1.54 4.72 -0.69
C ALA A 132 -2.17 5.35 0.56
N THR A 133 -1.95 4.73 1.73
CA THR A 133 -2.44 5.23 3.02
C THR A 133 -1.27 5.50 3.99
N PRO A 134 -0.41 6.50 3.70
CA PRO A 134 0.69 6.83 4.59
C PRO A 134 0.19 7.32 5.95
N TYR A 135 1.03 7.18 6.97
CA TYR A 135 0.90 7.75 8.30
C TYR A 135 2.22 8.37 8.73
N TYR A 136 2.23 9.26 9.72
CA TYR A 136 3.49 9.74 10.29
C TYR A 136 4.14 8.65 11.12
N CYS A 137 5.42 8.39 10.86
CA CYS A 137 6.19 7.41 11.65
C CYS A 137 6.21 7.81 13.13
N ARG A 138 6.34 6.80 14.00
CA ARG A 138 6.49 7.00 15.45
C ARG A 138 7.88 7.52 15.81
#